data_AF-A0A8T5QZD7-F1
#
_entry.id   AF-A0A8T5QZD7-F1
#
_cell.length_a   1.000
_cell.length_b   1.000
_cell.length_c   1.000
_cell.angle_alpha   90.00
_cell.angle_beta   90.00
_cell.angle_gamma   90.00
#
_symmetry.space_group_name_H-M   'P 1'
#
loop_
_entity.id
_entity.type
_entity.pdbx_description
1 polymer ?
#
loop_
_entity_poly.entity_id
_entity_poly.type
_entity_poly.pdbx_seq_one_letter_code
_entity_poly.pdbx_strand_id
1 'polypeptide(L)' 'MPYPSAADTALFERHGRVHIITGKPYGKDDWNAFDHRSRKIPMEVVD' A
#
# COMPACT_ATOMS: atom_id res chain seq x y z
N MET A 1 -3.23 -5.88 -9.22
CA MET A 1 -3.35 -5.15 -7.94
C MET A 1 -2.18 -5.54 -7.03
N PRO A 2 -1.25 -4.63 -6.71
CA PRO A 2 -0.04 -4.95 -5.95
C PRO A 2 -0.34 -5.31 -4.49
N TYR A 3 0.47 -6.20 -3.91
CA TYR A 3 0.38 -6.65 -2.51
C TYR A 3 1.78 -6.62 -1.86
N PRO A 4 1.87 -6.31 -0.56
CA PRO A 4 3.13 -6.29 0.17
C PRO A 4 3.73 -7.69 0.28
N SER A 5 5.05 -7.76 0.17
CA SER A 5 5.86 -8.91 0.54
C SER A 5 6.11 -8.95 2.06
N ALA A 6 6.82 -9.99 2.51
CA ALA A 6 7.29 -10.07 3.89
C ALA A 6 8.27 -8.94 4.25
N ALA A 7 9.12 -8.52 3.31
CA ALA A 7 10.05 -7.41 3.51
C ALA A 7 9.31 -6.07 3.65
N ASP A 8 8.26 -5.86 2.85
CA ASP A 8 7.41 -4.66 2.95
C ASP A 8 6.67 -4.62 4.28
N THR A 9 6.16 -5.77 4.74
CA THR A 9 5.49 -5.87 6.06
C THR A 9 6.43 -5.48 7.20
N ALA A 10 7.68 -5.97 7.19
CA ALA A 10 8.68 -5.60 8.19
C ALA A 10 9.04 -4.09 8.14
N LEU A 11 8.93 -3.45 6.98
CA LEU A 11 9.09 -2.01 6.85
C LEU A 11 7.89 -1.26 7.45
N PHE A 12 6.66 -1.73 7.17
CA PHE A 12 5.43 -1.08 7.60
C PHE A 12 5.27 -1.00 9.12
N GLU A 13 5.76 -2.03 9.83
CA GLU A 13 5.72 -2.09 11.30
C GLU A 13 6.60 -1.04 11.99
N ARG A 14 7.61 -0.51 11.28
CA ARG A 14 8.62 0.38 11.89
C ARG A 14 8.20 1.85 11.89
N HIS A 15 7.60 2.33 10.81
CA HIS A 15 7.29 3.75 10.62
C HIS A 15 6.07 3.93 9.71
N GLY A 16 5.34 5.05 9.88
CA GLY A 16 4.24 5.44 8.98
C GLY A 16 2.89 4.83 9.33
N ARG A 17 1.82 5.62 9.17
CA ARG A 17 0.43 5.16 9.40
C ARG A 17 -0.21 4.51 8.17
N VAL A 18 0.22 4.93 6.98
CA VAL A 18 -0.32 4.52 5.69
C VAL A 18 0.83 4.25 4.73
N HIS A 19 0.76 3.13 4.03
CA HIS A 19 1.76 2.67 3.06
C HIS A 19 1.12 2.42 1.71
N ILE A 20 1.59 3.09 0.67
CA ILE A 20 1.06 2.95 -0.69
C ILE A 20 2.02 2.08 -1.51
N ILE A 21 1.48 1.06 -2.16
CA ILE A 21 2.21 0.25 -3.14
C ILE A 21 1.58 0.44 -4.51
N THR A 22 2.39 0.80 -5.50
CA THR A 22 2.04 0.84 -6.92
C THR A 22 2.70 -0.33 -7.65
N GLY A 23 2.06 -0.90 -8.67
CA GLY A 23 2.61 -2.02 -9.42
C GLY A 23 2.45 -1.88 -10.92
N LYS A 24 3.27 -2.61 -11.70
CA LYS A 24 3.10 -2.71 -13.15
C LYS A 24 1.67 -3.19 -13.49
N PRO A 25 1.03 -2.65 -14.54
CA PRO A 25 1.57 -1.72 -15.55
C PRO A 25 1.58 -0.22 -15.16
N TYR A 26 1.31 0.14 -13.90
CA TYR A 26 1.29 1.52 -13.39
C TYR A 26 0.19 2.41 -13.98
N GLY A 27 -0.97 1.82 -14.27
CA GLY A 27 -2.19 2.56 -14.55
C GLY A 27 -2.70 3.33 -13.33
N LYS A 28 -3.64 4.25 -13.56
CA LYS A 28 -4.22 5.13 -12.53
C LYS A 28 -4.79 4.39 -11.32
N ASP A 29 -5.23 3.15 -11.50
CA ASP A 29 -5.84 2.31 -10.47
C ASP A 29 -4.91 1.17 -10.00
N ASP A 30 -3.65 1.12 -10.47
CA ASP A 30 -2.70 0.05 -10.16
C ASP A 30 -1.95 0.29 -8.84
N TRP A 31 -2.69 0.65 -7.80
CA TRP A 31 -2.16 0.93 -6.47
C TRP A 31 -3.07 0.44 -5.36
N ASN A 32 -2.50 0.22 -4.18
CA ASN A 32 -3.24 -0.10 -2.96
C ASN A 32 -2.59 0.59 -1.76
N ALA A 33 -3.40 0.89 -0.75
CA ALA A 33 -2.94 1.40 0.54
C ALA A 33 -3.06 0.33 1.64
N PHE A 34 -2.10 0.33 2.56
CA PHE A 34 -2.01 -0.61 3.67
C PHE A 34 -1.70 0.13 4.98
N ASP A 35 -2.18 -0.43 6.09
CA ASP A 35 -1.78 0.02 7.42
C ASP A 35 -0.45 -0.61 7.87
N HIS A 36 -0.01 -0.26 9.08
CA HIS A 36 1.22 -0.79 9.69
C HIS A 36 1.21 -2.32 9.94
N ARG A 37 0.07 -2.99 9.76
CA ARG A 37 -0.10 -4.45 9.88
C ARG A 37 -0.27 -5.12 8.52
N SER A 38 0.08 -4.42 7.43
CA SER A 38 -0.12 -4.86 6.04
C SER A 38 -1.59 -5.15 5.70
N ARG A 39 -2.56 -4.60 6.45
CA ARG A 39 -3.97 -4.75 6.12
C ARG A 39 -4.35 -3.67 5.12
N LYS A 40 -5.01 -4.08 4.04
CA LYS A 40 -5.50 -3.13 3.03
C LYS A 40 -6.50 -2.16 3.67
N ILE A 41 -6.33 -0.87 3.41
CA ILE A 41 -7.25 0.18 3.87
C ILE A 41 -7.84 0.91 2.66
N PRO A 42 -9.12 1.33 2.73
CA PRO A 42 -9.71 2.17 1.70
C PRO A 42 -9.10 3.58 1.74
N MET A 43 -8.98 4.21 0.57
CA MET A 43 -8.59 5.61 0.43
C MET A 43 -9.49 6.28 -0.59
N GLU A 44 -10.00 7.45 -0.24
CA GLU A 44 -10.77 8.31 -1.13
C GLU A 44 -9.81 9.14 -1.99
N VAL A 45 -10.02 9.12 -3.31
CA VAL A 45 -9.29 9.98 -4.25
C VAL A 45 -10.13 11.24 -4.44
N VAL A 46 -9.52 12.39 -4.21
CA VAL A 46 -10.12 13.72 -4.41
C VAL A 46 -9.47 14.40 -5.63
N ASP A 47 -10.22 15.24 -6.33
CA ASP A 47 -9.77 16.04 -7.49
C ASP A 47 -9.14 17.38 -7.07
#